data_AF-B8GFS8-F1
#
_entry.id   AF-B8GFS8-F1
#
_cell.length_a   1.000
_cell.length_b   1.000
_cell.length_c   1.000
_cell.angle_alpha   90.00
_cell.angle_beta   90.00
_cell.angle_gamma   90.00
#
_symmetry.space_group_name_H-M   'P 1'
#
loop_
_entity.id
_entity.type
_entity.pdbx_description
1 polymer ?
#
loop_
_entity_poly.entity_id
_entity_poly.type
_entity_poly.pdbx_seq_one_letter_code
_entity_poly.pdbx_strand_id
1 'polypeptide(L)'
;MKFVLDASFFFAGAETDRLPRQVNQEMELYTTPEVVDEVKDLSSRCRLEALTEVGLKVMTPSKEACHRVDLAAGVSGDRPVLSPTDISLLSLALDLVAILVTDDFAVQNTAKVVGVATAAIQQRKARYRRWRFRCSGCGRYYDEIGECQVCGAEIKRKLK
;
A
#
# COMPACT_ATOMS: atom_id res chain seq x y z
N MET A 1 16.77 -6.16 10.83
CA MET A 1 15.96 -4.98 10.44
C MET A 1 14.50 -5.26 10.76
N LYS A 2 13.78 -4.26 11.27
CA LYS A 2 12.37 -4.39 11.66
C LYS A 2 11.48 -3.64 10.67
N PHE A 3 10.37 -4.26 10.29
CA PHE A 3 9.39 -3.66 9.39
C PHE A 3 8.00 -3.69 10.03
N VAL A 4 7.28 -2.58 9.91
CA VAL A 4 5.85 -2.50 10.26
C VAL A 4 5.04 -2.47 8.97
N LEU A 5 4.08 -3.37 8.85
CA LEU A 5 3.29 -3.59 7.64
C LEU A 5 1.90 -2.97 7.79
N ASP A 6 1.58 -2.05 6.88
CA ASP A 6 0.27 -1.43 6.70
C ASP A 6 -0.75 -2.39 6.05
N ALA A 7 -2.05 -2.14 6.21
CA ALA A 7 -3.14 -2.88 5.57
C ALA A 7 -2.99 -2.91 4.04
N SER A 8 -2.55 -1.79 3.45
CA SER A 8 -2.28 -1.66 2.02
C SER A 8 -1.30 -2.71 1.49
N PHE A 9 -0.32 -3.15 2.30
CA PHE A 9 0.59 -4.25 1.98
C PHE A 9 -0.14 -5.58 1.77
N PHE A 10 -1.14 -5.85 2.62
CA PHE A 10 -1.99 -7.03 2.52
C PHE A 10 -3.05 -6.90 1.43
N PHE A 11 -3.30 -5.73 0.86
CA PHE A 11 -4.18 -5.60 -0.31
C PHE A 11 -3.43 -5.69 -1.65
N ALA A 12 -2.12 -5.39 -1.67
CA ALA A 12 -1.31 -5.29 -2.90
C ALA A 12 -1.10 -6.59 -3.72
N GLY A 13 -1.62 -7.74 -3.30
CA GLY A 13 -1.62 -8.99 -4.08
C GLY A 13 -0.22 -9.62 -4.29
N ALA A 14 -0.05 -10.37 -5.38
CA ALA A 14 1.07 -11.28 -5.65
C ALA A 14 2.46 -10.65 -5.87
N GLU A 15 2.62 -9.33 -5.67
CA GLU A 15 3.92 -8.65 -5.80
C GLU A 15 4.73 -8.66 -4.47
N THR A 16 4.09 -8.96 -3.33
CA THR A 16 4.73 -9.09 -2.00
C THR A 16 5.27 -10.48 -1.69
N ASP A 17 5.06 -11.48 -2.57
CA ASP A 17 5.59 -12.86 -2.44
C ASP A 17 7.14 -12.94 -2.54
N ARG A 18 7.79 -11.80 -2.78
CA ARG A 18 9.26 -11.65 -2.73
C ARG A 18 9.81 -11.37 -1.35
N LEU A 19 9.02 -10.82 -0.42
CA LEU A 19 9.44 -10.69 0.98
C LEU A 19 9.71 -12.05 1.62
N PRO A 20 8.79 -13.06 1.58
CA PRO A 20 9.02 -14.34 2.25
C PRO A 20 10.23 -15.12 1.70
N ARG A 21 10.60 -14.95 0.42
CA ARG A 21 11.81 -15.58 -0.16
C ARG A 21 13.13 -14.90 0.20
N GLN A 22 13.09 -13.69 0.76
CA GLN A 22 14.28 -12.93 1.16
C GLN A 22 14.38 -12.74 2.67
N VAL A 23 13.45 -13.27 3.48
CA VAL A 23 13.59 -13.35 4.94
C VAL A 23 14.76 -14.27 5.28
N ASN A 24 15.98 -13.77 5.14
CA ASN A 24 17.11 -14.23 5.91
C ASN A 24 16.83 -13.94 7.39
N GLN A 25 17.46 -14.69 8.29
CA GLN A 25 17.21 -14.75 9.74
C GLN A 25 17.30 -13.42 10.53
N GLU A 26 17.44 -12.27 9.86
CA GLU A 26 17.61 -10.94 10.46
C GLU A 26 16.45 -9.96 10.17
N MET A 27 15.36 -10.39 9.53
CA MET A 27 14.17 -9.55 9.31
C MET A 27 13.03 -9.90 10.27
N GLU A 28 12.58 -8.93 11.06
CA GLU A 28 11.41 -9.05 11.93
C GLU A 28 10.25 -8.24 11.36
N LEU A 29 9.10 -8.90 11.20
CA LEU A 29 7.89 -8.28 10.66
C LEU A 29 6.91 -8.03 11.80
N TYR A 30 6.29 -6.86 11.79
CA TYR A 30 5.29 -6.46 12.76
C TYR A 30 4.07 -5.85 12.07
N THR A 31 2.92 -5.93 12.72
CA THR A 31 1.71 -5.21 12.34
C THR A 31 0.89 -4.93 13.59
N THR A 32 -0.14 -4.10 13.48
CA THR A 32 -1.00 -3.75 14.62
C THR A 32 -2.31 -4.55 14.59
N PRO A 33 -2.99 -4.73 15.73
CA PRO A 33 -4.30 -5.39 15.76
C PRO A 33 -5.34 -4.69 14.89
N GLU A 34 -5.28 -3.36 14.77
CA GLU A 34 -6.23 -2.59 13.96
C GLU A 34 -6.13 -2.97 12.47
N VAL A 35 -4.93 -3.25 11.97
CA VAL A 35 -4.72 -3.75 10.61
C VAL A 35 -5.30 -5.16 10.43
N VAL A 36 -5.16 -6.03 11.43
CA VAL A 36 -5.74 -7.37 11.40
C VAL A 36 -7.27 -7.30 11.28
N ASP A 37 -7.90 -6.37 12.01
CA ASP A 37 -9.35 -6.16 11.98
C ASP A 37 -9.85 -5.53 10.67
N GLU A 38 -9.00 -4.74 10.00
CA GLU A 38 -9.28 -4.15 8.69
C GLU A 38 -9.24 -5.20 7.57
N VAL A 39 -8.33 -6.17 7.67
CA VAL A 39 -8.12 -7.22 6.66
C VAL A 39 -9.24 -8.27 6.73
N LYS A 40 -10.34 -7.99 6.02
CA LYS A 40 -11.54 -8.87 5.97
C LYS A 40 -11.61 -9.78 4.74
N ASP A 41 -10.96 -9.39 3.66
CA ASP A 41 -10.98 -10.14 2.40
C ASP A 41 -10.25 -11.49 2.52
N LEU A 42 -10.83 -12.55 1.96
CA LEU A 42 -10.30 -13.93 2.06
C LEU A 42 -8.85 -14.01 1.56
N SER A 43 -8.53 -13.38 0.44
CA SER A 43 -7.19 -13.45 -0.15
C SER A 43 -6.13 -12.71 0.67
N SER A 44 -6.55 -11.66 1.38
CA SER A 44 -5.68 -10.82 2.22
C SER A 44 -5.49 -11.46 3.59
N ARG A 45 -6.54 -12.10 4.13
CA ARG A 45 -6.47 -12.93 5.33
C ARG A 45 -5.53 -14.12 5.18
N CYS A 46 -5.64 -14.88 4.09
CA CYS A 46 -4.72 -15.99 3.86
C CYS A 46 -3.25 -15.54 3.80
N ARG A 47 -2.98 -14.32 3.31
CA ARG A 47 -1.61 -13.75 3.30
C ARG A 47 -1.15 -13.33 4.69
N LEU A 48 -2.03 -12.71 5.48
CA LEU A 48 -1.75 -12.37 6.86
C LEU A 48 -1.46 -13.62 7.71
N GLU A 49 -2.26 -14.67 7.54
CA GLU A 49 -2.07 -15.98 8.18
C GLU A 49 -0.73 -16.61 7.76
N ALA A 50 -0.42 -16.66 6.46
CA ALA A 50 0.86 -17.19 5.97
C ALA A 50 2.08 -16.42 6.51
N LEU A 51 2.00 -15.09 6.59
CA LEU A 51 3.09 -14.28 7.17
C LEU A 51 3.21 -14.48 8.68
N THR A 52 2.10 -14.71 9.37
CA THR A 52 2.09 -15.05 10.80
C THR A 52 2.80 -16.37 11.06
N GLU A 53 2.59 -17.39 10.21
CA GLU A 53 3.32 -18.66 10.29
C GLU A 53 4.83 -18.50 10.07
N VAL A 54 5.24 -17.53 9.25
CA VAL A 54 6.65 -17.22 8.95
C VAL A 54 7.28 -16.29 10.02
N GLY A 55 6.49 -15.76 10.95
CA GLY A 55 6.99 -15.00 12.11
C GLY A 55 6.58 -13.52 12.17
N LEU A 56 5.54 -13.10 11.46
CA LEU A 56 4.89 -11.79 11.67
C LEU A 56 4.32 -11.70 13.09
N LYS A 57 4.68 -10.64 13.81
CA LYS A 57 4.23 -10.38 15.17
C LYS A 57 3.17 -9.28 15.18
N VAL A 58 2.01 -9.55 15.77
CA VAL A 58 0.99 -8.53 16.01
C VAL A 58 1.28 -7.87 17.35
N MET A 59 1.47 -6.55 17.37
CA MET A 59 1.82 -5.79 18.57
C MET A 59 1.04 -4.49 18.65
N THR A 60 0.65 -4.10 19.86
CA THR A 60 0.04 -2.81 20.15
C THR A 60 1.13 -1.81 20.53
N PRO A 61 1.11 -0.58 19.99
CA PRO A 61 2.07 0.46 20.36
C PRO A 61 1.89 0.96 21.80
N SER A 62 2.93 1.60 22.32
CA SER A 62 2.91 2.30 23.59
C SER A 62 2.06 3.56 23.51
N LYS A 63 1.40 3.91 24.63
CA LYS A 63 0.61 5.16 24.72
C LYS A 63 1.48 6.41 24.52
N GLU A 64 2.75 6.33 24.93
CA GLU A 64 3.70 7.43 24.76
C GLU A 64 4.03 7.67 23.29
N ALA A 65 4.27 6.62 22.52
CA ALA A 65 4.45 6.74 21.07
C ALA A 65 3.19 7.28 20.38
N CYS A 66 2.00 6.80 20.75
CA CYS A 66 0.74 7.33 20.24
C CYS A 66 0.61 8.84 20.47
N HIS A 67 0.91 9.30 21.68
CA HIS A 67 0.86 10.73 21.99
C HIS A 67 1.89 11.53 21.19
N ARG A 68 3.12 11.02 21.03
CA ARG A 68 4.16 11.67 20.23
C ARG A 68 3.77 11.77 18.75
N VAL A 69 3.20 10.72 18.19
CA VAL A 69 2.71 10.69 16.80
C VAL A 69 1.53 11.65 16.62
N ASP A 70 0.60 11.70 17.57
CA ASP A 70 -0.55 12.61 17.51
C ASP A 70 -0.10 14.09 17.50
N LEU A 71 0.90 14.44 18.32
CA LEU A 71 1.53 15.76 18.29
C LEU A 71 2.25 16.02 16.97
N ALA A 72 3.01 15.06 16.45
CA ALA A 72 3.71 15.18 15.16
C ALA A 72 2.73 15.37 14.00
N ALA A 73 1.60 14.66 14.03
CA ALA A 73 0.51 14.81 13.06
C ALA A 73 -0.07 16.23 13.11
N GLY A 74 -0.21 16.82 14.30
CA GLY A 74 -0.61 18.21 14.47
C GLY A 74 0.38 19.19 13.83
N VAL A 75 1.69 18.96 14.00
CA VAL A 75 2.75 19.79 13.40
C VAL A 75 2.81 19.66 11.88
N SER A 76 2.63 18.44 11.34
CA SER A 76 2.57 18.20 9.89
C SER A 76 1.33 18.79 9.22
N GLY A 77 0.25 19.00 9.98
CA GLY A 77 -1.06 19.38 9.47
C GLY A 77 -1.90 18.19 8.96
N ASP A 78 -1.36 16.96 8.99
CA ASP A 78 -2.03 15.76 8.49
C ASP A 78 -2.98 15.11 9.51
N ARG A 79 -3.05 15.62 10.75
CA ARG A 79 -3.92 15.07 11.80
C ARG A 79 -5.40 14.84 11.41
N PRO A 80 -6.06 15.72 10.62
CA PRO A 80 -7.47 15.53 10.23
C PRO A 80 -7.69 14.40 9.23
N VAL A 81 -6.65 13.98 8.49
CA VAL A 81 -6.74 12.95 7.46
C VAL A 81 -6.24 11.59 7.94
N LEU A 82 -5.39 11.55 8.96
CA LEU A 82 -4.91 10.29 9.56
C LEU A 82 -6.02 9.57 10.32
N SER A 83 -6.16 8.28 10.04
CA SER A 83 -7.01 7.36 10.78
C SER A 83 -6.39 6.93 12.11
N PRO A 84 -7.18 6.35 13.05
CA PRO A 84 -6.64 5.73 14.25
C PRO A 84 -5.63 4.62 13.95
N THR A 85 -5.84 3.87 12.86
CA THR A 85 -4.93 2.81 12.39
C THR A 85 -3.58 3.39 11.98
N ASP A 86 -3.58 4.51 11.26
CA ASP A 86 -2.34 5.18 10.83
C ASP A 86 -1.51 5.66 12.01
N ILE A 87 -2.16 6.23 13.02
CA ILE A 87 -1.51 6.65 14.26
C ILE A 87 -0.92 5.42 14.97
N SER A 88 -1.67 4.31 15.05
CA SER A 88 -1.20 3.05 15.66
C SER A 88 0.05 2.51 14.95
N LEU A 89 0.04 2.47 13.61
CA LEU A 89 1.15 1.98 12.79
C LEU A 89 2.41 2.84 12.93
N LEU A 90 2.27 4.17 12.84
CA LEU A 90 3.38 5.10 13.05
C LEU A 90 3.96 4.98 14.45
N SER A 91 3.10 4.79 15.45
CA SER A 91 3.52 4.65 16.85
C SER A 91 4.27 3.35 17.08
N LEU A 92 3.80 2.26 16.48
CA LEU A 92 4.49 0.98 16.58
C LEU A 92 5.85 1.02 15.89
N ALA A 93 5.92 1.69 14.73
CA ALA A 93 7.18 1.87 14.01
C ALA A 93 8.17 2.73 14.81
N LEU A 94 7.68 3.75 15.52
CA LEU A 94 8.47 4.58 16.41
C LEU A 94 9.04 3.81 17.61
N ASP A 95 8.21 3.02 18.29
CA ASP A 95 8.61 2.21 19.45
C ASP A 95 9.69 1.18 19.08
N LEU A 96 9.52 0.54 17.94
CA LEU A 96 10.40 -0.55 17.51
C LEU A 96 11.64 -0.05 16.77
N VAL A 97 11.72 1.24 16.42
CA VAL A 97 12.70 1.81 15.49
C VAL A 97 12.69 1.01 14.18
N ALA A 98 11.48 0.84 13.63
CA ALA A 98 11.20 0.03 12.45
C ALA A 98 10.92 0.89 11.23
N ILE A 99 11.03 0.28 10.04
CA ILE A 99 10.65 0.88 8.78
C ILE A 99 9.17 0.63 8.54
N LEU A 100 8.37 1.69 8.40
CA LEU A 100 6.95 1.58 8.08
C LEU A 100 6.76 1.40 6.57
N VAL A 101 6.14 0.30 6.18
CA VAL A 101 5.85 -0.01 4.78
C VAL A 101 4.45 0.48 4.45
N THR A 102 4.34 1.57 3.69
CA THR A 102 3.06 2.22 3.36
C THR A 102 3.18 3.04 2.07
N ASP A 103 2.08 3.12 1.32
CA ASP A 103 1.94 3.94 0.12
C ASP A 103 1.20 5.27 0.38
N ASP A 104 0.73 5.53 1.61
CA ASP A 104 -0.01 6.74 1.95
C ASP A 104 0.91 7.96 2.18
N PHE A 105 0.64 9.07 1.48
CA PHE A 105 1.43 10.29 1.58
C PHE A 105 1.28 11.02 2.92
N ALA A 106 0.09 11.05 3.53
CA ALA A 106 -0.14 11.70 4.82
C ALA A 106 0.62 10.97 5.94
N VAL A 107 0.60 9.64 5.88
CA VAL A 107 1.39 8.77 6.79
C VAL A 107 2.89 9.03 6.60
N GLN A 108 3.37 9.08 5.36
CA GLN A 108 4.79 9.35 5.08
C GLN A 108 5.25 10.75 5.52
N ASN A 109 4.40 11.77 5.41
CA ASN A 109 4.71 13.11 5.88
C ASN A 109 4.85 13.14 7.40
N THR A 110 3.89 12.56 8.11
CA THR A 110 3.92 12.47 9.57
C THR A 110 5.12 11.64 10.05
N ALA A 111 5.44 10.55 9.35
CA ALA A 111 6.62 9.72 9.62
C ALA A 111 7.93 10.54 9.60
N LYS A 112 8.10 11.44 8.63
CA LYS A 112 9.27 12.32 8.54
C LYS A 112 9.38 13.28 9.73
N VAL A 113 8.24 13.79 10.21
CA VAL A 113 8.22 14.71 11.36
C VAL A 113 8.59 13.98 12.65
N VAL A 114 8.10 12.75 12.84
CA VAL A 114 8.36 11.96 14.05
C VAL A 114 9.70 11.19 14.01
N GLY A 115 10.35 11.13 12.83
CA GLY A 115 11.65 10.49 12.63
C GLY A 115 11.58 8.98 12.33
N VAL A 116 10.46 8.51 11.79
CA VAL A 116 10.26 7.11 11.36
C VAL A 116 10.62 6.97 9.88
N ALA A 117 11.42 5.95 9.56
CA ALA A 117 11.76 5.63 8.17
C ALA A 117 10.56 4.95 7.49
N THR A 118 10.31 5.29 6.22
CA THR A 118 9.24 4.68 5.42
C THR A 118 9.78 4.00 4.17
N ALA A 119 9.09 2.95 3.74
CA ALA A 119 9.34 2.27 2.48
C ALA A 119 8.03 2.14 1.70
N ALA A 120 8.08 2.43 0.40
CA ALA A 120 6.94 2.21 -0.48
C ALA A 120 6.73 0.71 -0.70
N ILE A 121 5.47 0.30 -0.80
CA ILE A 121 5.09 -1.03 -1.27
C ILE A 121 5.43 -1.02 -2.75
N GLN A 122 6.45 -1.77 -3.18
CA GLN A 122 6.94 -1.68 -4.56
C GLN A 122 5.81 -1.90 -5.58
N GLN A 123 5.20 -0.82 -6.07
CA GLN A 123 4.41 -0.86 -7.29
C GLN A 123 5.41 -1.03 -8.42
N ARG A 124 5.22 -2.04 -9.28
CA ARG A 124 5.92 -2.07 -10.58
C ARG A 124 5.86 -0.66 -11.17
N LYS A 125 7.02 -0.08 -11.54
CA LYS A 125 7.08 1.18 -12.29
C LYS A 125 5.96 1.16 -13.33
N ALA A 126 5.11 2.18 -13.32
CA ALA A 126 4.01 2.30 -14.26
C ALA A 126 4.55 2.02 -15.67
N ARG A 127 4.18 0.86 -16.24
CA ARG A 127 4.62 0.52 -17.59
C ARG A 127 3.95 1.52 -18.53
N TYR A 128 4.73 2.20 -19.36
CA TYR A 128 4.18 3.07 -20.39
C TYR A 128 3.22 2.25 -21.26
N ARG A 129 1.91 2.52 -21.14
CA ARG A 129 0.86 1.87 -21.92
C ARG A 129 0.52 2.80 -23.08
N ARG A 130 0.87 2.40 -24.29
CA ARG A 130 0.41 3.10 -25.49
C ARG A 130 -1.03 2.66 -25.75
N TRP A 131 -1.94 3.61 -25.82
CA TRP A 131 -3.32 3.35 -26.17
C TRP A 131 -3.49 3.58 -27.67
N ARG A 132 -4.39 2.81 -28.29
CA ARG A 132 -4.85 3.07 -29.66
C ARG A 132 -6.37 2.98 -29.68
N PHE A 133 -7.01 3.84 -30.45
CA PHE A 133 -8.44 3.76 -30.66
C PHE A 133 -8.72 2.77 -31.78
N ARG A 134 -9.53 1.75 -31.51
CA ARG A 134 -9.85 0.68 -32.46
C ARG A 134 -11.35 0.53 -32.56
N CYS A 135 -11.86 0.55 -33.79
CA CYS A 135 -13.27 0.25 -34.06
C CYS A 135 -13.61 -1.18 -33.59
N SER A 136 -14.71 -1.34 -32.86
CA SER A 136 -15.15 -2.65 -32.36
C SER A 136 -15.70 -3.58 -33.45
N GLY A 137 -16.13 -3.03 -34.59
CA GLY A 137 -16.64 -3.80 -35.74
C GLY A 137 -15.53 -4.19 -36.70
N CYS A 138 -15.04 -3.24 -37.50
CA CYS A 138 -14.08 -3.52 -38.58
C CYS A 138 -12.60 -3.54 -38.14
N GLY A 139 -12.31 -3.18 -36.88
CA GLY A 139 -10.96 -3.27 -36.33
C GLY A 139 -9.96 -2.19 -36.80
N ARG A 140 -10.39 -1.16 -37.54
CA ARG A 140 -9.54 -0.04 -37.96
C ARG A 140 -9.11 0.83 -36.77
N TYR A 141 -7.94 1.46 -36.91
CA TYR A 141 -7.39 2.35 -35.90
C TYR A 141 -7.68 3.81 -36.22
N TYR A 142 -7.93 4.58 -35.17
CA TYR A 142 -8.24 6.01 -35.22
C TYR A 142 -7.46 6.75 -34.12
N ASP A 143 -7.50 8.09 -34.17
CA ASP A 143 -6.81 8.98 -33.21
C ASP A 143 -7.75 9.53 -32.13
N GLU A 144 -9.07 9.40 -32.31
CA GLU A 144 -10.09 9.88 -31.38
C GLU A 144 -11.24 8.87 -31.19
N ILE A 145 -12.08 9.13 -30.18
CA ILE A 145 -13.28 8.35 -29.89
C ILE A 145 -14.41 8.89 -30.77
N GLY A 146 -15.20 8.00 -31.36
CA GLY A 146 -16.32 8.38 -32.22
C GLY A 146 -16.93 7.18 -32.91
N GLU A 147 -17.69 7.44 -33.96
CA GLU A 147 -18.28 6.41 -34.81
C GLU A 147 -17.36 6.08 -35.99
N CYS A 148 -17.25 4.79 -36.30
CA CYS A 148 -16.44 4.35 -37.43
C CYS A 148 -17.08 4.77 -38.75
N GLN A 149 -16.39 5.58 -39.54
CA GLN A 149 -16.82 6.01 -40.88
C GLN A 149 -16.98 4.86 -41.90
N VAL A 150 -16.55 3.64 -41.56
CA VAL A 150 -16.56 2.48 -42.47
C VAL A 150 -17.68 1.49 -42.15
N CYS A 151 -18.00 1.30 -40.87
CA CYS A 151 -18.98 0.29 -40.46
C CYS A 151 -19.97 0.78 -39.39
N GLY A 152 -19.98 2.08 -39.07
CA GLY A 152 -20.88 2.69 -38.09
C GLY A 152 -20.67 2.26 -36.63
N ALA A 153 -19.78 1.30 -36.36
CA ALA A 153 -19.55 0.79 -35.02
C ALA A 153 -18.68 1.74 -34.18
N GLU A 154 -18.91 1.72 -32.87
CA GLU A 154 -18.21 2.57 -31.90
C GLU A 154 -16.69 2.31 -31.87
N ILE A 155 -15.91 3.39 -31.81
CA ILE A 155 -14.46 3.34 -31.65
C ILE A 155 -14.13 3.29 -30.17
N LYS A 156 -13.49 2.19 -29.75
CA LYS A 156 -13.12 1.97 -28.33
C LYS A 156 -11.63 2.15 -28.13
N ARG A 157 -11.27 2.75 -27.00
CA ARG A 157 -9.87 2.81 -26.54
C ARG A 157 -9.42 1.39 -26.18
N LYS A 158 -8.39 0.89 -26.88
CA LYS A 158 -7.77 -0.41 -26.62
C LYS A 158 -6.31 -0.24 -26.23
N LEU A 159 -5.86 -1.10 -25.34
CA LEU A 159 -4.44 -1.20 -25.00
C LEU A 159 -3.70 -1.72 -26.24
N LYS A 160 -2.60 -1.06 -26.62
CA LYS A 160 -1.73 -1.53 -27.71
C LYS A 160 -0.91 -2.73 -27.27
#